data_AF-F2DV43-F1
#
_entry.id   AF-F2DV43-F1
#
_cell.length_a   1.000
_cell.length_b   1.000
_cell.length_c   1.000
_cell.angle_alpha   90.00
_cell.angle_beta   90.00
_cell.angle_gamma   90.00
#
_symmetry.space_group_name_H-M   'P 1'
#
loop_
_entity.id
_entity.type
_entity.pdbx_description
1 polymer ?
#
loop_
_entity_poly.entity_id
_entity_poly.type
_entity_poly.pdbx_seq_one_letter_code
_entity_poly.pdbx_strand_id
1 'polypeptide(L)'
;SADIDEKEIRKEKPEELVVALAHAKADAILDKMQNNGMMKEIVDSQETTLLITADQVVIHDGVIREKPTTPEEARKFIQGYSQSHAATIGSVLVTNVKAGTRREGWGKSEVIIIFF
;
A
#
# COMPACT_ATOMS: atom_id res chain seq x y z
N SER A 1 -11.81 1.59 -6.54
CA SER A 1 -10.51 2.03 -6.00
C SER A 1 -10.73 2.82 -4.73
N ALA A 2 -9.69 2.99 -3.90
CA ALA A 2 -9.78 3.79 -2.68
C ALA A 2 -9.91 5.29 -2.97
N ASP A 3 -9.32 5.78 -4.07
CA ASP A 3 -9.33 7.20 -4.49
C ASP A 3 -8.88 8.16 -3.37
N ILE A 4 -7.90 7.74 -2.57
CA ILE A 4 -7.25 8.59 -1.58
C ILE A 4 -6.11 9.37 -2.22
N ASP A 5 -5.79 10.53 -1.66
CA ASP A 5 -4.54 11.22 -1.97
C ASP A 5 -3.41 10.62 -1.13
N GLU A 6 -2.73 9.62 -1.69
CA GLU A 6 -1.60 8.94 -1.04
C GLU A 6 -0.48 9.94 -0.67
N LYS A 7 -0.40 11.09 -1.36
CA LYS A 7 0.66 12.07 -1.12
C LYS A 7 0.51 12.89 0.16
N GLU A 8 -0.71 13.00 0.68
CA GLU A 8 -1.01 13.67 1.95
C GLU A 8 -0.62 12.79 3.15
N ILE A 9 -0.47 11.48 2.94
CA ILE A 9 -0.07 10.54 3.98
C ILE A 9 1.44 10.38 3.92
N ARG A 10 2.11 10.86 4.97
CA ARG A 10 3.57 10.83 5.09
C ARG A 10 4.00 10.32 6.46
N LYS A 11 5.03 9.48 6.45
CA LYS A 11 5.73 8.96 7.64
C LYS A 11 7.21 8.95 7.35
N GLU A 12 8.02 9.17 8.39
CA GLU A 12 9.47 9.14 8.27
C GLU A 12 9.98 7.73 7.98
N LYS A 13 9.37 6.74 8.64
CA LYS A 13 9.73 5.34 8.44
C LYS A 13 8.92 4.70 7.31
N PRO A 14 9.58 4.01 6.37
CA PRO A 14 8.91 3.39 5.23
C PRO A 14 7.90 2.31 5.65
N GLU A 15 8.17 1.54 6.71
CA GLU A 15 7.23 0.55 7.25
C GLU A 15 5.96 1.20 7.83
N GLU A 16 6.10 2.33 8.52
CA GLU A 16 4.96 3.07 9.06
C GLU A 16 4.16 3.72 7.92
N LEU A 17 4.84 4.17 6.86
CA LEU A 17 4.21 4.77 5.68
C LEU A 17 3.29 3.76 4.99
N VAL A 18 3.82 2.58 4.62
CA VAL A 18 3.02 1.60 3.87
C VAL A 18 1.87 1.06 4.70
N VAL A 19 2.04 0.88 6.01
CA VAL A 19 0.94 0.47 6.91
C VAL A 19 -0.14 1.55 6.96
N ALA A 20 0.24 2.84 7.12
CA ALA A 20 -0.70 3.94 7.13
C ALA A 20 -1.49 4.06 5.82
N LEU A 21 -0.82 3.88 4.67
CA LEU A 21 -1.46 3.89 3.35
C LEU A 21 -2.46 2.73 3.20
N ALA A 22 -2.13 1.52 3.67
CA ALA A 22 -3.07 0.40 3.65
C ALA A 22 -4.31 0.68 4.52
N HIS A 23 -4.16 1.25 5.71
CA HIS A 23 -5.31 1.67 6.54
C HIS A 23 -6.17 2.71 5.86
N ALA A 24 -5.58 3.77 5.31
CA ALA A 24 -6.33 4.81 4.62
C ALA A 24 -7.09 4.26 3.41
N LYS A 25 -6.50 3.30 2.68
CA LYS A 25 -7.19 2.58 1.60
C LYS A 25 -8.39 1.78 2.12
N ALA A 26 -8.23 1.10 3.25
CA ALA A 26 -9.31 0.31 3.85
C ALA A 26 -10.45 1.23 4.29
N ASP A 27 -10.15 2.31 5.00
CA ASP A 27 -11.15 3.27 5.49
C ASP A 27 -11.94 3.87 4.33
N ALA A 28 -11.27 4.36 3.29
CA ALA A 28 -11.93 4.93 2.12
C ALA A 28 -12.82 3.92 1.36
N ILE A 29 -12.42 2.64 1.30
CA ILE A 29 -13.23 1.59 0.68
C ILE A 29 -14.43 1.26 1.56
N LEU A 30 -14.26 1.14 2.88
CA LEU A 30 -15.36 0.88 3.81
C LEU A 30 -16.40 1.99 3.78
N ASP A 31 -15.97 3.26 3.75
CA ASP A 31 -16.86 4.42 3.60
C ASP A 31 -17.66 4.34 2.29
N LYS A 32 -17.01 3.98 1.18
CA LYS A 32 -17.69 3.77 -0.10
C LYS A 32 -18.71 2.63 -0.04
N MET A 33 -18.36 1.52 0.59
CA MET A 33 -19.25 0.37 0.76
C MET A 33 -20.46 0.70 1.65
N GLN A 34 -20.29 1.59 2.62
CA GLN A 34 -21.38 2.10 3.42
C GLN A 34 -22.30 3.01 2.57
N ASN A 35 -21.71 3.93 1.81
CA ASN A 35 -22.45 4.92 1.02
C ASN A 35 -23.21 4.33 -0.17
N ASN A 36 -22.76 3.20 -0.73
CA ASN A 36 -23.41 2.54 -1.85
C ASN A 36 -24.34 1.37 -1.43
N GLY A 37 -24.52 1.13 -0.14
CA GLY A 37 -25.41 0.11 0.40
C GLY A 37 -24.84 -1.32 0.46
N MET A 38 -23.66 -1.57 -0.11
CA MET A 38 -23.01 -2.91 -0.09
C MET A 38 -22.75 -3.41 1.33
N MET A 39 -22.47 -2.49 2.28
CA MET A 39 -22.23 -2.85 3.68
C MET A 39 -23.41 -3.59 4.30
N LYS A 40 -24.64 -3.19 3.95
CA LYS A 40 -25.86 -3.84 4.47
C LYS A 40 -25.96 -5.29 4.00
N GLU A 41 -25.70 -5.54 2.72
CA GLU A 41 -25.72 -6.89 2.13
C GLU A 41 -24.68 -7.81 2.79
N ILE A 42 -23.50 -7.28 3.11
CA ILE A 42 -22.42 -8.04 3.77
C ILE A 42 -22.78 -8.38 5.21
N VAL A 43 -23.38 -7.44 5.94
CA VAL A 43 -23.81 -7.67 7.33
C VAL A 43 -24.92 -8.71 7.40
N ASP A 44 -25.89 -8.64 6.47
CA ASP A 44 -27.02 -9.56 6.38
C ASP A 44 -26.62 -10.94 5.82
N SER A 45 -25.49 -11.05 5.12
CA SER A 45 -24.95 -12.32 4.61
C SER A 45 -24.42 -13.23 5.72
N GLN A 46 -24.54 -14.55 5.51
CA GLN A 46 -23.86 -15.56 6.34
C GLN A 46 -22.39 -15.76 5.95
N GLU A 47 -21.98 -15.25 4.79
CA GLU A 47 -20.61 -15.37 4.32
C GLU A 47 -19.67 -14.41 5.03
N THR A 48 -18.40 -14.78 5.11
CA THR A 48 -17.36 -13.89 5.64
C THR A 48 -16.77 -13.07 4.50
N THR A 49 -16.84 -11.75 4.62
CA THR A 49 -16.17 -10.84 3.69
C THR A 49 -14.89 -10.28 4.32
N LEU A 50 -13.77 -10.47 3.63
CA LEU A 50 -12.48 -9.88 3.98
C LEU A 50 -12.13 -8.79 2.97
N LEU A 51 -11.83 -7.59 3.48
CA LEU A 51 -11.23 -6.51 2.70
C LEU A 51 -9.71 -6.58 2.88
N ILE A 52 -9.00 -6.74 1.78
CA ILE A 52 -7.54 -6.72 1.76
C ILE A 52 -7.09 -5.44 1.09
N THR A 53 -6.21 -4.72 1.77
CA THR A 53 -5.56 -3.51 1.25
C THR A 53 -4.06 -3.63 1.45
N ALA A 54 -3.30 -2.98 0.59
CA ALA A 54 -1.85 -3.10 0.57
C ALA A 54 -1.24 -1.82 0.00
N ASP A 55 0.01 -1.60 0.37
CA ASP A 55 0.84 -0.58 -0.23
C ASP A 55 2.30 -1.04 -0.31
N GLN A 56 3.10 -0.42 -1.19
CA GLN A 56 4.52 -0.73 -1.33
C GLN A 56 5.31 0.47 -1.81
N VAL A 57 6.47 0.67 -1.19
CA VAL A 57 7.47 1.66 -1.60
C VAL A 57 8.83 1.00 -1.87
N VAL A 58 9.67 1.69 -2.62
CA VAL A 58 11.07 1.32 -2.83
C VAL A 58 11.95 2.20 -1.94
N ILE A 59 12.96 1.61 -1.31
CA ILE A 59 14.04 2.33 -0.65
C ILE A 59 15.28 2.22 -1.52
N HIS A 60 15.87 3.36 -1.84
CA HIS A 60 17.13 3.42 -2.57
C HIS A 60 17.98 4.56 -2.03
N ASP A 61 19.22 4.25 -1.64
CA ASP A 61 20.14 5.18 -0.97
C ASP A 61 19.51 5.90 0.24
N GLY A 62 18.70 5.17 1.02
CA GLY A 62 17.99 5.71 2.19
C GLY A 62 16.77 6.60 1.86
N VAL A 63 16.44 6.78 0.57
CA VAL A 63 15.30 7.57 0.13
C VAL A 63 14.11 6.67 -0.21
N ILE A 64 12.93 7.03 0.31
CA ILE A 64 11.66 6.41 -0.05
C ILE A 64 11.25 6.91 -1.44
N ARG A 65 11.01 5.98 -2.36
CA ARG A 65 10.53 6.20 -3.72
C ARG A 65 9.17 5.54 -3.91
N GLU A 66 8.17 6.36 -4.19
CA GLU A 66 6.85 5.92 -4.63
C GLU A 66 6.82 5.79 -6.17
N LYS A 67 5.63 5.59 -6.73
CA LYS A 67 5.44 5.50 -8.19
C LYS A 67 5.96 6.78 -8.88
N PRO A 68 6.83 6.67 -9.90
CA PRO A 68 7.28 7.83 -10.64
C PRO A 68 6.09 8.50 -11.33
N THR A 69 6.11 9.83 -11.35
CA THR A 69 5.08 10.68 -11.94
C THR A 69 5.34 11.00 -13.41
N THR A 70 6.58 10.79 -13.87
CA THR A 70 7.00 11.07 -15.26
C THR A 70 7.87 9.94 -15.84
N PRO A 71 7.90 9.78 -17.17
CA PRO A 71 8.82 8.85 -17.82
C PRO A 71 10.30 9.15 -17.53
N GLU A 72 10.67 10.42 -17.39
CA GLU A 72 12.04 10.86 -17.10
C GLU A 72 12.47 10.44 -15.70
N GLU A 73 11.58 10.59 -14.71
CA GLU A 73 11.79 10.11 -13.35
C GLU A 73 11.89 8.58 -13.30
N ALA A 74 11.03 7.88 -14.04
CA ALA A 74 11.10 6.42 -14.14
C ALA A 74 12.47 5.96 -14.70
N ARG A 75 12.99 6.60 -15.75
CA ARG A 75 14.33 6.31 -16.29
C ARG A 75 15.43 6.60 -15.27
N LYS A 76 15.35 7.71 -14.53
CA LYS A 76 16.28 8.04 -13.45
C LYS A 76 16.26 6.99 -12.33
N PHE A 77 15.09 6.51 -11.94
CA PHE A 77 14.97 5.46 -10.92
C PHE A 77 15.62 4.17 -11.39
N ILE A 78 15.29 3.71 -12.61
CA ILE A 78 15.86 2.49 -13.20
C ILE A 78 17.39 2.58 -13.33
N GLN A 79 17.90 3.71 -13.82
CA GLN A 79 19.35 3.95 -13.90
C GLN A 79 19.99 3.98 -12.52
N GLY A 80 19.35 4.64 -11.53
CA GLY A 80 19.84 4.67 -10.15
C GLY A 80 19.98 3.26 -9.57
N TYR A 81 18.99 2.40 -9.78
CA TYR A 81 19.02 1.02 -9.30
C TYR A 81 20.17 0.16 -9.88
N SER A 82 20.82 0.60 -10.96
CA SER A 82 22.04 -0.06 -11.48
C SER A 82 23.28 0.22 -10.65
N GLN A 83 23.25 1.25 -9.80
CA GLN A 83 24.42 1.81 -9.14
C GLN A 83 24.51 1.42 -7.66
N SER A 84 23.40 1.06 -7.03
CA SER A 84 23.36 0.67 -5.62
C SER A 84 22.18 -0.26 -5.30
N HIS A 85 22.18 -0.79 -4.08
CA HIS A 85 21.15 -1.73 -3.62
C HIS A 85 19.81 -1.02 -3.42
N ALA A 86 18.74 -1.64 -3.90
CA ALA A 86 17.37 -1.24 -3.61
C ALA A 86 16.71 -2.26 -2.67
N ALA A 87 15.75 -1.81 -1.89
CA ALA A 87 14.85 -2.71 -1.16
C ALA A 87 13.41 -2.28 -1.40
N THR A 88 12.46 -3.21 -1.31
CA THR A 88 11.04 -2.87 -1.21
C THR A 88 10.58 -3.03 0.22
N ILE A 89 9.67 -2.17 0.65
CA ILE A 89 8.87 -2.38 1.85
C ILE A 89 7.42 -2.37 1.43
N GLY A 90 6.69 -3.43 1.78
CA GLY A 90 5.27 -3.58 1.47
C GLY A 90 4.47 -3.93 2.72
N SER A 91 3.21 -3.49 2.76
CA SER A 91 2.25 -3.81 3.80
C SER A 91 1.05 -4.56 3.24
N VAL A 92 0.41 -5.35 4.09
CA VAL A 92 -0.92 -5.92 3.86
C VAL A 92 -1.75 -5.70 5.11
N LEU A 93 -2.96 -5.20 4.93
CA LEU A 93 -3.98 -5.06 5.95
C LEU A 93 -5.20 -5.90 5.53
N VAL A 94 -5.58 -6.83 6.40
CA VAL A 94 -6.78 -7.65 6.27
C VAL A 94 -7.81 -7.16 7.28
N THR A 95 -8.97 -6.75 6.77
CA THR A 95 -10.11 -6.32 7.57
C THR A 95 -11.24 -7.31 7.41
N ASN A 96 -11.69 -7.92 8.51
CA ASN A 96 -12.99 -8.60 8.53
C ASN A 96 -14.07 -7.52 8.54
N VAL A 97 -14.80 -7.40 7.42
CA VAL A 97 -15.75 -6.30 7.23
C VAL A 97 -16.90 -6.37 8.24
N LYS A 98 -17.38 -7.58 8.55
CA LYS A 98 -18.52 -7.79 9.45
C LYS A 98 -18.15 -7.59 10.93
N ALA A 99 -17.01 -8.15 11.35
CA ALA A 99 -16.56 -8.06 12.74
C ALA A 99 -15.80 -6.76 13.06
N GLY A 100 -15.37 -6.02 12.04
CA GLY A 100 -14.52 -4.83 12.17
C GLY A 100 -13.07 -5.12 12.59
N THR A 101 -12.71 -6.40 12.83
CA THR A 101 -11.37 -6.76 13.28
C THR A 101 -10.35 -6.60 12.16
N ARG A 102 -9.18 -6.05 12.49
CA ARG A 102 -8.08 -5.80 11.55
C ARG A 102 -6.81 -6.55 11.96
N ARG A 103 -6.07 -7.04 10.96
CA ARG A 103 -4.74 -7.63 11.10
C ARG A 103 -3.85 -7.09 10.01
N GLU A 104 -2.67 -6.61 10.39
CA GLU A 104 -1.69 -6.04 9.46
C GLU A 104 -0.35 -6.74 9.58
N GLY A 105 0.42 -6.67 8.51
CA GLY A 105 1.82 -7.06 8.48
C GLY A 105 2.55 -6.25 7.42
N TRP A 106 3.86 -6.11 7.61
CA TRP A 106 4.74 -5.54 6.60
C TRP A 106 5.98 -6.43 6.45
N GLY A 107 6.62 -6.34 5.29
CA GLY A 107 7.83 -7.08 4.97
C GLY A 107 8.80 -6.24 4.17
N LYS A 108 10.09 -6.55 4.32
CA LYS A 108 11.18 -5.97 3.54
C LYS A 108 11.79 -7.03 2.64
N SER A 109 12.05 -6.68 1.39
CA SER A 109 12.75 -7.53 0.43
C SER A 109 13.90 -6.76 -0.20
N GLU A 110 15.10 -7.32 -0.16
CA GLU A 110 16.25 -6.77 -0.89
C GLU A 110 16.09 -7.10 -2.39
N VAL A 111 16.41 -6.13 -3.25
CA VAL A 111 16.30 -6.27 -4.70
C VAL A 111 17.66 -5.98 -5.31
N ILE A 112 18.27 -7.02 -5.87
CA ILE A 112 19.54 -6.92 -6.59
C ILE A 112 19.22 -6.85 -8.08
N ILE A 113 19.59 -5.73 -8.71
CA ILE A 113 19.37 -5.52 -10.14
C ILE A 113 20.72 -5.66 -10.85
N ILE A 114 20.77 -6.59 -11.81
CA ILE A 114 21.97 -6.90 -12.60
C ILE A 114 21.71 -6.46 -14.04
N PHE A 115 22.58 -5.62 -14.58
CA PHE A 115 22.58 -5.24 -16.00
C PHE A 115 23.66 -6.06 -16.73
N PHE A 116 23.26 -6.69 -17.84
CA PHE A 116 24.15 -7.43 -18.75
C PHE A 116 24.42 -6.62 -20.01
#